data_AF-A0A9W6X9V1-F1
#
_entry.id   AF-A0A9W6X9V1-F1
#
_cell.length_a   1.000
_cell.length_b   1.000
_cell.length_c   1.000
_cell.angle_alpha   90.00
_cell.angle_beta   90.00
_cell.angle_gamma   90.00
#
_symmetry.space_group_name_H-M   'P 1'
#
loop_
_entity.id
_entity.type
_entity.pdbx_description
1 polymer ?
#
loop_
_entity_poly.entity_id
_entity_poly.type
_entity_poly.pdbx_seq_one_letter_code
_entity_poly.pdbx_strand_id
1 'polypeptide(L)'
;MDNNATGCGEMTGSVPQAASISDVGSFRESAINAYWTQYQEKYDSRSKLFEDLADVHLNDLPNDVKPSAEVAYNQFVYAYTLGVGGAAYEGDYDVFDAAQRGKGVEFIGSDRVPITNEVSFCDYVWSFSNWNSTRTRDNEMIGPGIQRKQGVLRSLVYLQVSISGQALIFVTRTAGNNNWFFAEKPCAALMVAFVFAQVVASAIGWIGFGGYPNNRIAVIGCGGGYMLITWLWSFLLQFPLDLIKFAVNYILTKETYKRKAFTKRINAGHPYSIVANQQRSIRASRTM
;
A
#
# COMPACT_ATOMS: atom_id res chain seq x y z
N MET A 1 -5.08 -36.35 -11.69
CA MET A 1 -6.50 -35.97 -11.65
C MET A 1 -7.07 -36.38 -12.99
N ASP A 2 -7.81 -37.49 -13.02
CA ASP A 2 -8.42 -37.96 -14.26
C ASP A 2 -9.63 -37.08 -14.56
N ASN A 3 -9.56 -36.35 -15.66
CA ASN A 3 -10.61 -35.43 -16.13
C ASN A 3 -11.82 -36.23 -16.60
N ASN A 4 -12.63 -36.73 -15.68
CA ASN A 4 -13.88 -37.37 -16.03
C ASN A 4 -14.97 -36.31 -16.29
N ALA A 5 -15.14 -35.96 -17.56
CA ALA A 5 -16.15 -35.00 -18.02
C ALA A 5 -17.60 -35.40 -17.68
N THR A 6 -17.85 -36.65 -17.29
CA THR A 6 -19.19 -37.12 -16.91
C THR A 6 -19.62 -36.77 -15.48
N GLY A 7 -18.68 -36.48 -14.57
CA GLY A 7 -19.01 -36.17 -13.17
C GLY A 7 -19.39 -34.71 -12.93
N CYS A 8 -18.78 -33.77 -13.65
CA CYS A 8 -19.04 -32.33 -13.46
C CYS A 8 -20.18 -31.79 -14.35
N GLY A 9 -20.68 -32.58 -15.32
CA GLY A 9 -21.70 -32.18 -16.30
C GLY A 9 -21.33 -30.96 -17.15
N GLU A 10 -22.27 -30.49 -17.96
CA GLU A 10 -22.09 -29.29 -18.78
C GLU A 10 -22.53 -28.04 -18.01
N MET A 11 -21.71 -26.98 -18.08
CA MET A 11 -21.98 -25.66 -17.52
C MET A 11 -21.70 -24.58 -18.56
N THR A 12 -22.54 -23.55 -18.63
CA THR A 12 -22.27 -22.34 -19.41
C THR A 12 -22.05 -21.19 -18.45
N GLY A 13 -20.78 -20.83 -18.25
CA GLY A 13 -20.41 -19.92 -17.18
C GLY A 13 -20.83 -20.47 -15.81
N SER A 14 -21.62 -19.72 -15.06
CA SER A 14 -22.16 -20.12 -13.75
C SER A 14 -23.55 -20.76 -13.82
N VAL A 15 -24.03 -21.10 -15.03
CA VAL A 15 -25.35 -21.75 -15.20
C VAL A 15 -25.16 -23.25 -15.43
N PRO A 16 -25.65 -24.12 -14.52
CA PRO A 16 -25.59 -25.57 -14.72
C PRO A 16 -26.57 -26.00 -15.82
N GLN A 17 -26.12 -26.81 -16.77
CA GLN A 17 -27.00 -27.45 -17.76
C GLN A 17 -27.31 -28.91 -17.38
N ALA A 18 -26.29 -29.68 -17.02
CA ALA A 18 -26.40 -31.08 -16.61
C ALA A 18 -25.44 -31.46 -15.46
N ALA A 19 -24.93 -30.46 -14.75
CA ALA A 19 -23.95 -30.61 -13.69
C ALA A 19 -24.58 -30.99 -12.34
N SER A 20 -23.94 -31.92 -11.64
CA SER A 20 -24.25 -32.22 -10.24
C SER A 20 -23.66 -31.14 -9.32
N ILE A 21 -24.51 -30.53 -8.51
CA ILE A 21 -24.15 -29.40 -7.62
C ILE A 21 -23.07 -29.81 -6.61
N SER A 22 -23.18 -31.02 -6.05
CA SER A 22 -22.21 -31.55 -5.08
C SER A 22 -20.84 -31.81 -5.70
N ASP A 23 -20.80 -32.26 -6.95
CA ASP A 23 -19.55 -32.56 -7.66
C ASP A 23 -18.83 -31.27 -8.06
N VAL A 24 -19.59 -30.24 -8.47
CA VAL A 24 -19.05 -28.90 -8.72
C VAL A 24 -18.48 -28.28 -7.43
N GLY A 25 -19.19 -28.39 -6.31
CA GLY A 25 -18.72 -27.93 -5.01
C GLY A 25 -17.42 -28.61 -4.58
N SER A 26 -17.37 -29.94 -4.68
CA SER A 26 -16.20 -30.76 -4.33
C SER A 26 -14.99 -30.46 -5.23
N PHE A 27 -15.21 -30.26 -6.53
CA PHE A 27 -14.16 -29.85 -7.46
C PHE A 27 -13.58 -28.48 -7.09
N ARG A 28 -14.44 -27.50 -6.79
CA ARG A 28 -14.02 -26.15 -6.39
C ARG A 28 -13.24 -26.16 -5.08
N GLU A 29 -13.66 -26.95 -4.10
CA GLU A 29 -12.91 -27.14 -2.85
C GLU A 29 -11.52 -27.73 -3.10
N SER A 30 -11.44 -28.80 -3.89
CA SER A 30 -10.17 -29.42 -4.28
C SER A 30 -9.23 -28.44 -4.99
N ALA A 31 -9.77 -27.61 -5.90
CA ALA A 31 -9.01 -26.57 -6.59
C ALA A 31 -8.48 -25.48 -5.64
N ILE A 32 -9.30 -25.05 -4.66
CA ILE A 32 -8.88 -24.10 -3.62
C ILE A 32 -7.75 -24.69 -2.77
N ASN A 33 -7.88 -25.95 -2.35
CA ASN A 33 -6.86 -26.63 -1.57
C ASN A 33 -5.55 -26.76 -2.35
N ALA A 34 -5.62 -27.19 -3.61
CA ALA A 34 -4.46 -27.25 -4.49
C ALA A 34 -3.78 -25.88 -4.69
N TYR A 35 -4.58 -24.82 -4.84
CA TYR A 35 -4.06 -23.44 -4.93
C TYR A 35 -3.30 -23.05 -3.67
N TRP A 36 -3.86 -23.29 -2.47
CA TRP A 36 -3.20 -22.92 -1.22
C TRP A 36 -1.93 -23.74 -0.95
N THR A 37 -1.90 -25.02 -1.36
CA THR A 37 -0.69 -25.84 -1.31
C THR A 37 0.42 -25.21 -2.16
N GLN A 38 0.13 -24.88 -3.43
CA GLN A 38 1.10 -24.21 -4.31
C GLN A 38 1.50 -22.82 -3.80
N TYR A 39 0.57 -22.09 -3.18
CA TYR A 39 0.86 -20.79 -2.60
C TYR A 39 1.85 -20.90 -1.45
N GLN A 40 1.67 -21.87 -0.55
CA GLN A 40 2.55 -22.09 0.61
C GLN A 40 3.93 -22.62 0.21
N GLU A 41 4.06 -23.29 -0.93
CA GLU A 41 5.37 -23.69 -1.47
C GLU A 41 6.20 -22.49 -1.94
N LYS A 42 5.55 -21.45 -2.47
CA LYS A 42 6.22 -20.30 -3.10
C LYS A 42 6.28 -19.06 -2.21
N TYR A 43 5.34 -18.90 -1.31
CA TYR A 43 5.14 -17.71 -0.48
C TYR A 43 4.99 -18.09 1.00
N ASP A 44 4.70 -17.09 1.84
CA ASP A 44 4.44 -17.27 3.26
C ASP A 44 3.16 -18.10 3.53
N SER A 45 3.02 -18.57 4.77
CA SER A 45 1.83 -19.29 5.25
C SER A 45 0.54 -18.51 4.97
N ARG A 46 -0.53 -19.23 4.57
CA ARG A 46 -1.87 -18.65 4.32
C ARG A 46 -2.35 -17.78 5.49
N SER A 47 -2.16 -18.21 6.73
CA SER A 47 -2.59 -17.50 7.93
C SER A 47 -2.07 -16.06 7.99
N LYS A 48 -0.79 -15.86 7.67
CA LYS A 48 -0.19 -14.52 7.56
C LYS A 48 -0.93 -13.63 6.56
N LEU A 49 -1.55 -14.16 5.51
CA LEU A 49 -2.30 -13.33 4.55
C LEU A 49 -3.54 -12.68 5.19
N PHE A 50 -4.14 -13.36 6.17
CA PHE A 50 -5.38 -12.95 6.84
C PHE A 50 -5.13 -12.30 8.22
N GLU A 51 -3.93 -12.48 8.78
CA GLU A 51 -3.50 -11.89 10.04
C GLU A 51 -3.53 -10.37 9.99
N ASP A 52 -4.03 -9.74 11.06
CA ASP A 52 -4.19 -8.29 11.21
C ASP A 52 -5.13 -7.64 10.17
N LEU A 53 -5.95 -8.43 9.46
CA LEU A 53 -6.97 -7.92 8.56
C LEU A 53 -8.35 -8.04 9.22
N ALA A 54 -8.80 -6.92 9.81
CA ALA A 54 -10.19 -6.68 10.16
C ALA A 54 -10.82 -5.69 9.16
N ASP A 55 -12.15 -5.56 9.19
CA ASP A 55 -12.88 -4.53 8.44
C ASP A 55 -12.78 -4.69 6.91
N VAL A 56 -13.22 -5.86 6.39
CA VAL A 56 -13.26 -6.19 4.95
C VAL A 56 -14.34 -5.40 4.19
N HIS A 57 -14.72 -4.21 4.68
CA HIS A 57 -15.70 -3.34 4.04
C HIS A 57 -17.06 -4.00 3.84
N LEU A 58 -17.47 -4.82 4.81
CA LEU A 58 -18.80 -5.39 4.86
C LEU A 58 -19.79 -4.34 5.43
N ASN A 59 -20.89 -4.08 4.73
CA ASN A 59 -22.01 -3.22 5.16
C ASN A 59 -23.08 -4.06 5.89
N ASP A 60 -23.87 -3.38 6.74
CA ASP A 60 -25.15 -3.86 7.30
C ASP A 60 -25.08 -5.21 8.04
N LEU A 61 -23.96 -5.47 8.71
CA LEU A 61 -23.88 -6.56 9.66
C LEU A 61 -24.65 -6.19 10.93
N PRO A 62 -25.52 -7.07 11.45
CA PRO A 62 -26.27 -6.78 12.68
C PRO A 62 -25.29 -6.42 13.80
N ASN A 63 -25.52 -5.26 14.44
CA ASN A 63 -24.69 -4.68 15.50
C ASN A 63 -23.33 -4.08 15.07
N ASP A 64 -23.14 -3.69 13.81
CA ASP A 64 -21.88 -3.07 13.30
C ASP A 64 -20.63 -3.95 13.53
N VAL A 65 -20.81 -5.27 13.59
CA VAL A 65 -19.72 -6.21 13.79
C VAL A 65 -18.79 -6.17 12.59
N LYS A 66 -17.49 -5.99 12.83
CA LYS A 66 -16.44 -6.03 11.80
C LYS A 66 -15.74 -7.40 11.83
N PRO A 67 -16.19 -8.38 11.04
CA PRO A 67 -15.59 -9.71 11.03
C PRO A 67 -14.16 -9.65 10.51
N SER A 68 -13.34 -10.61 10.95
CA SER A 68 -12.00 -10.79 10.41
C SER A 68 -12.06 -11.20 8.94
N ALA A 69 -10.98 -10.95 8.20
CA ALA A 69 -10.87 -11.38 6.82
C ALA A 69 -10.97 -12.90 6.63
N GLU A 70 -10.60 -13.67 7.65
CA GLU A 70 -10.75 -15.13 7.64
C GLU A 70 -12.23 -15.54 7.70
N VAL A 71 -13.04 -14.87 8.51
CA VAL A 71 -14.48 -15.14 8.60
C VAL A 71 -15.19 -14.78 7.29
N ALA A 72 -14.85 -13.62 6.70
CA ALA A 72 -15.36 -13.23 5.39
C ALA A 72 -14.95 -14.21 4.28
N TYR A 73 -13.69 -14.68 4.32
CA TYR A 73 -13.18 -15.70 3.40
C TYR A 73 -13.91 -17.04 3.55
N ASN A 74 -14.14 -17.51 4.77
CA ASN A 74 -14.85 -18.77 5.01
C ASN A 74 -16.28 -18.71 4.48
N GLN A 75 -16.95 -17.57 4.62
CA GLN A 75 -18.28 -17.34 4.03
C GLN A 75 -18.22 -17.32 2.50
N PHE A 76 -17.22 -16.67 1.91
CA PHE A 76 -17.03 -16.68 0.46
C PHE A 76 -16.80 -18.09 -0.06
N VAL A 77 -15.92 -18.87 0.58
CA VAL A 77 -15.66 -20.27 0.21
C VAL A 77 -16.92 -21.11 0.35
N TYR A 78 -17.71 -20.89 1.40
CA TYR A 78 -19.00 -21.56 1.59
C TYR A 78 -19.96 -21.31 0.42
N ALA A 79 -20.11 -20.05 0.02
CA ALA A 79 -20.93 -19.70 -1.15
C ALA A 79 -20.34 -20.23 -2.47
N TYR A 80 -19.02 -20.12 -2.66
CA TYR A 80 -18.35 -20.53 -3.88
C TYR A 80 -18.34 -22.05 -4.08
N THR A 81 -18.22 -22.82 -3.00
CA THR A 81 -18.21 -24.30 -3.00
C THR A 81 -19.59 -24.91 -2.76
N LEU A 82 -20.66 -24.10 -2.75
CA LEU A 82 -22.05 -24.56 -2.58
C LEU A 82 -22.25 -25.35 -1.27
N GLY A 83 -21.58 -24.91 -0.21
CA GLY A 83 -21.68 -25.48 1.12
C GLY A 83 -20.78 -26.67 1.43
N VAL A 84 -19.96 -27.13 0.48
CA VAL A 84 -19.03 -28.25 0.69
C VAL A 84 -17.83 -27.85 1.56
N GLY A 85 -17.25 -26.68 1.31
CA GLY A 85 -16.10 -26.15 2.06
C GLY A 85 -16.42 -24.80 2.73
N GLY A 86 -15.53 -24.33 3.59
CA GLY A 86 -15.73 -23.06 4.31
C GLY A 86 -16.78 -23.15 5.42
N ALA A 87 -17.30 -22.01 5.86
CA ALA A 87 -18.30 -21.95 6.93
C ALA A 87 -19.28 -20.79 6.70
N ALA A 88 -20.56 -21.04 6.96
CA ALA A 88 -21.58 -20.01 6.94
C ALA A 88 -21.42 -19.04 8.12
N TYR A 89 -21.66 -17.76 7.85
CA TYR A 89 -21.69 -16.65 8.79
C TYR A 89 -23.14 -16.39 9.21
N GLU A 90 -23.49 -16.85 10.41
CA GLU A 90 -24.81 -16.78 11.08
C GLU A 90 -26.06 -17.19 10.26
N GLY A 91 -26.85 -18.13 10.79
CA GLY A 91 -28.19 -18.49 10.31
C GLY A 91 -28.25 -19.57 9.20
N ASP A 92 -29.48 -19.99 8.90
CA ASP A 92 -29.87 -20.98 7.89
C ASP A 92 -29.68 -20.40 6.46
N TYR A 93 -28.42 -20.19 6.06
CA TYR A 93 -28.05 -19.65 4.76
C TYR A 93 -27.82 -20.78 3.77
N ASP A 94 -28.88 -21.17 3.06
CA ASP A 94 -28.75 -22.05 1.89
C ASP A 94 -28.28 -21.22 0.68
N VAL A 95 -27.09 -21.53 0.20
CA VAL A 95 -26.41 -20.84 -0.91
C VAL A 95 -27.24 -20.91 -2.19
N PHE A 96 -27.89 -22.05 -2.42
CA PHE A 96 -28.67 -22.32 -3.61
C PHE A 96 -30.00 -21.57 -3.59
N ASP A 97 -30.70 -21.56 -2.45
CA ASP A 97 -31.90 -20.75 -2.24
C ASP A 97 -31.61 -19.24 -2.34
N ALA A 98 -30.46 -18.79 -1.81
CA ALA A 98 -30.04 -17.40 -1.91
C ALA A 98 -29.77 -16.99 -3.37
N ALA A 99 -29.10 -17.85 -4.13
CA ALA A 99 -28.88 -17.67 -5.56
C ALA A 99 -30.23 -17.62 -6.31
N GLN A 100 -31.10 -18.63 -6.13
CA GLN A 100 -32.44 -18.72 -6.75
C GLN A 100 -33.31 -17.49 -6.48
N ARG A 101 -33.22 -16.91 -5.28
CA ARG A 101 -33.96 -15.70 -4.89
C ARG A 101 -33.32 -14.41 -5.41
N GLY A 102 -32.26 -14.48 -6.22
CA GLY A 102 -31.57 -13.32 -6.79
C GLY A 102 -30.81 -12.50 -5.75
N LYS A 103 -30.50 -13.06 -4.58
CA LYS A 103 -29.80 -12.33 -3.52
C LYS A 103 -28.30 -12.28 -3.83
N GLY A 104 -27.84 -11.16 -4.40
CA GLY A 104 -26.41 -10.93 -4.66
C GLY A 104 -25.88 -11.55 -5.95
N VAL A 105 -26.77 -11.93 -6.88
CA VAL A 105 -26.43 -12.37 -8.25
C VAL A 105 -27.15 -11.47 -9.25
N GLU A 106 -26.47 -11.08 -10.34
CA GLU A 106 -27.12 -10.39 -11.47
C GLU A 106 -27.76 -11.45 -12.39
N PHE A 107 -29.01 -11.24 -12.80
CA PHE A 107 -29.70 -12.19 -13.67
C PHE A 107 -29.10 -12.13 -15.08
N ILE A 108 -28.45 -13.22 -15.51
CA ILE A 108 -28.03 -13.36 -16.91
C ILE A 108 -29.25 -13.76 -17.74
N GLY A 109 -29.53 -13.00 -18.79
CA GLY A 109 -30.67 -13.21 -19.69
C GLY A 109 -30.81 -14.67 -20.14
N SER A 110 -32.08 -15.11 -20.19
CA SER A 110 -32.62 -16.47 -20.38
C SER A 110 -33.04 -17.23 -19.11
N ASP A 111 -33.96 -16.67 -18.29
CA ASP A 111 -34.74 -17.32 -17.20
C ASP A 111 -34.02 -18.33 -16.28
N ARG A 112 -32.68 -18.30 -16.25
CA ARG A 112 -31.82 -19.24 -15.55
C ARG A 112 -30.97 -18.47 -14.57
N VAL A 113 -30.97 -18.94 -13.34
CA VAL A 113 -30.25 -18.30 -12.24
C VAL A 113 -28.87 -18.93 -12.13
N PRO A 114 -27.78 -18.14 -12.09
CA PRO A 114 -26.44 -18.69 -11.87
C PRO A 114 -26.36 -19.30 -10.47
N ILE A 115 -25.59 -20.39 -10.30
CA ILE A 115 -25.44 -21.07 -9.01
C ILE A 115 -24.69 -20.24 -7.96
N THR A 116 -23.92 -19.24 -8.40
CA THR A 116 -23.13 -18.33 -7.57
C THR A 116 -23.06 -16.96 -8.23
N ASN A 117 -22.66 -15.93 -7.48
CA ASN A 117 -22.41 -14.54 -7.90
C ASN A 117 -21.35 -14.31 -8.99
N GLU A 118 -20.96 -15.34 -9.74
CA GLU A 118 -19.96 -15.30 -10.84
C GLU A 118 -18.54 -14.84 -10.48
N VAL A 119 -18.27 -14.51 -9.22
CA VAL A 119 -16.94 -14.10 -8.78
C VAL A 119 -16.01 -15.32 -8.74
N SER A 120 -14.89 -15.22 -9.44
CA SER A 120 -13.84 -16.24 -9.37
C SER A 120 -13.09 -16.19 -8.04
N PHE A 121 -12.57 -17.34 -7.60
CA PHE A 121 -11.74 -17.40 -6.39
C PHE A 121 -10.53 -16.43 -6.44
N CYS A 122 -9.87 -16.32 -7.60
CA CYS A 122 -8.72 -15.45 -7.76
C CYS A 122 -9.09 -13.97 -7.66
N ASP A 123 -10.23 -13.57 -8.24
CA ASP A 123 -10.73 -12.20 -8.16
C ASP A 123 -11.12 -11.83 -6.73
N TYR A 124 -11.72 -12.75 -5.98
CA TYR A 124 -12.01 -12.52 -4.57
C TYR A 124 -10.73 -12.31 -3.74
N VAL A 125 -9.69 -13.13 -3.94
CA VAL A 125 -8.47 -13.04 -3.11
C VAL A 125 -7.60 -11.84 -3.48
N TRP A 126 -7.42 -11.57 -4.78
CA TRP A 126 -6.39 -10.65 -5.29
C TRP A 126 -6.92 -9.40 -5.99
N SER A 127 -8.24 -9.28 -6.15
CA SER A 127 -8.87 -8.14 -6.82
C SER A 127 -9.95 -7.51 -5.94
N PHE A 128 -10.67 -6.56 -6.53
CA PHE A 128 -11.94 -6.08 -6.00
C PHE A 128 -13.04 -6.99 -6.54
N SER A 129 -13.96 -7.43 -5.68
CA SER A 129 -15.04 -8.33 -6.07
C SER A 129 -16.38 -7.92 -5.44
N ASN A 130 -17.47 -8.12 -6.18
CA ASN A 130 -18.82 -7.88 -5.67
C ASN A 130 -19.52 -9.20 -5.30
N TRP A 131 -18.91 -10.01 -4.43
CA TRP A 131 -19.47 -11.32 -4.11
C TRP A 131 -20.82 -11.22 -3.36
N ASN A 132 -21.16 -10.07 -2.79
CA ASN A 132 -22.46 -9.87 -2.17
C ASN A 132 -22.86 -8.39 -2.16
N SER A 133 -23.72 -7.98 -3.10
CA SER A 133 -24.18 -6.60 -3.24
C SER A 133 -24.93 -6.04 -2.01
N THR A 134 -25.48 -6.90 -1.16
CA THR A 134 -26.20 -6.46 0.05
C THR A 134 -25.25 -6.18 1.21
N ARG A 135 -24.06 -6.80 1.21
CA ARG A 135 -23.11 -6.71 2.32
C ARG A 135 -21.83 -5.97 1.94
N THR A 136 -21.66 -5.37 0.76
CA THR A 136 -20.41 -4.68 0.38
C THR A 136 -20.62 -3.17 0.26
N ARG A 137 -19.63 -2.37 0.69
CA ARG A 137 -19.63 -0.91 0.46
C ARG A 137 -19.37 -0.62 -1.02
N ASP A 138 -20.21 0.21 -1.63
CA ASP A 138 -20.07 0.65 -3.03
C ASP A 138 -20.03 -0.50 -4.06
N ASN A 139 -20.61 -1.68 -3.74
CA ASN A 139 -20.55 -2.89 -4.57
C ASN A 139 -19.13 -3.43 -4.82
N GLU A 140 -18.14 -3.06 -4.02
CA GLU A 140 -16.75 -3.51 -4.19
C GLU A 140 -16.14 -3.92 -2.84
N MET A 141 -15.97 -5.23 -2.64
CA MET A 141 -15.15 -5.75 -1.55
C MET A 141 -13.69 -5.81 -1.96
N ILE A 142 -12.81 -5.33 -1.09
CA ILE A 142 -11.38 -5.51 -1.24
C ILE A 142 -10.97 -6.93 -0.82
N GLY A 143 -10.31 -7.67 -1.71
CA GLY A 143 -9.79 -8.99 -1.38
C GLY A 143 -8.73 -8.96 -0.27
N PRO A 144 -8.62 -10.03 0.54
CA PRO A 144 -7.65 -10.11 1.65
C PRO A 144 -6.19 -9.94 1.17
N GLY A 145 -5.85 -10.49 0.00
CA GLY A 145 -4.50 -10.40 -0.54
C GLY A 145 -4.12 -8.98 -0.96
N ILE A 146 -5.04 -8.26 -1.61
CA ILE A 146 -4.80 -6.87 -2.02
C ILE A 146 -4.85 -5.92 -0.82
N GLN A 147 -5.71 -6.15 0.18
CA GLN A 147 -5.75 -5.38 1.42
C GLN A 147 -4.41 -5.44 2.16
N ARG A 148 -3.84 -6.64 2.33
CA ARG A 148 -2.52 -6.80 2.97
C ARG A 148 -1.42 -6.11 2.17
N LYS A 149 -1.40 -6.33 0.85
CA LYS A 149 -0.42 -5.71 -0.05
C LYS A 149 -0.45 -4.18 0.04
N GLN A 150 -1.64 -3.59 0.06
CA GLN A 150 -1.79 -2.14 0.21
C GLN A 150 -1.33 -1.65 1.60
N GLY A 151 -1.63 -2.39 2.67
CA GLY A 151 -1.17 -2.06 4.02
C GLY A 151 0.37 -2.05 4.13
N VAL A 152 1.03 -3.08 3.58
CA VAL A 152 2.49 -3.19 3.54
C VAL A 152 3.11 -2.09 2.67
N LEU A 153 2.53 -1.81 1.49
CA LEU A 153 3.01 -0.77 0.59
C LEU A 153 2.99 0.61 1.24
N ARG A 154 1.94 0.93 2.01
CA ARG A 154 1.83 2.20 2.72
C ARG A 154 2.93 2.38 3.75
N SER A 155 3.24 1.34 4.52
CA SER A 155 4.35 1.37 5.50
C SER A 155 5.71 1.54 4.83
N LEU A 156 5.91 0.89 3.67
CA LEU A 156 7.14 1.04 2.88
C LEU A 156 7.29 2.47 2.35
N VAL A 157 6.23 3.05 1.78
CA VAL A 157 6.22 4.45 1.32
C VAL A 157 6.45 5.41 2.49
N TYR A 158 5.81 5.19 3.63
CA TYR A 158 6.05 5.98 4.86
C TYR A 158 7.52 5.96 5.26
N LEU A 159 8.14 4.77 5.31
CA LEU A 159 9.57 4.64 5.64
C LEU A 159 10.46 5.40 4.66
N GLN A 160 10.20 5.25 3.37
CA GLN A 160 10.97 5.90 2.31
C GLN A 160 10.87 7.43 2.38
N VAL A 161 9.66 7.96 2.55
CA VAL A 161 9.42 9.41 2.66
C VAL A 161 10.03 9.95 3.95
N SER A 162 9.96 9.21 5.05
CA SER A 162 10.57 9.59 6.32
C SER A 162 12.10 9.66 6.24
N ILE A 163 12.77 8.65 5.68
CA ILE A 163 14.23 8.62 5.58
C ILE A 163 14.72 9.71 4.61
N SER A 164 14.15 9.77 3.40
CA SER A 164 14.58 10.72 2.37
C SER A 164 14.26 12.17 2.74
N GLY A 165 13.09 12.45 3.32
CA GLY A 165 12.69 13.79 3.75
C GLY A 165 13.57 14.34 4.87
N GLN A 166 13.96 13.50 5.83
CA GLN A 166 14.86 13.90 6.91
C GLN A 166 16.31 14.04 6.43
N ALA A 167 16.77 13.15 5.53
CA ALA A 167 18.10 13.25 4.93
C ALA A 167 18.29 14.54 4.10
N LEU A 168 17.21 15.03 3.48
CA LEU A 168 17.20 16.28 2.70
C LEU A 168 17.66 17.52 3.51
N ILE A 169 17.50 17.51 4.83
CA ILE A 169 17.96 18.59 5.72
C ILE A 169 19.49 18.77 5.60
N PHE A 170 20.24 17.69 5.47
CA PHE A 170 21.70 17.77 5.35
C PHE A 170 22.14 18.32 3.98
N VAL A 171 21.39 18.01 2.92
CA VAL A 171 21.66 18.51 1.57
C VAL A 171 21.33 19.99 1.43
N THR A 172 20.18 20.42 1.96
CA THR A 172 19.76 21.82 1.89
C THR A 172 20.63 22.74 2.75
N ARG A 173 21.12 22.26 3.92
CA ARG A 173 22.06 23.04 4.75
C ARG A 173 23.35 23.37 4.01
N THR A 174 23.87 22.43 3.24
CA THR A 174 25.10 22.62 2.47
C THR A 174 24.85 23.31 1.14
N ALA A 175 23.62 23.71 0.79
CA ALA A 175 23.29 24.33 -0.49
C ALA A 175 24.14 25.56 -0.83
N GLY A 176 24.62 26.35 0.14
CA GLY A 176 25.42 27.56 -0.13
C GLY A 176 26.92 27.33 -0.38
N ASN A 177 27.48 26.24 0.15
CA ASN A 177 28.88 25.87 -0.03
C ASN A 177 28.91 24.66 -0.97
N ASN A 178 29.57 24.74 -2.11
CA ASN A 178 29.55 23.72 -3.18
C ASN A 178 30.25 22.38 -2.80
N ASN A 179 30.07 21.93 -1.56
CA ASN A 179 30.58 20.72 -0.95
C ASN A 179 29.50 19.63 -0.92
N TRP A 180 29.95 18.37 -0.89
CA TRP A 180 29.12 17.19 -0.66
C TRP A 180 28.45 17.25 0.71
N PHE A 181 27.24 16.67 0.84
CA PHE A 181 26.48 16.79 2.09
C PHE A 181 27.22 16.24 3.34
N PHE A 182 28.14 15.28 3.15
CA PHE A 182 28.95 14.69 4.23
C PHE A 182 30.13 15.57 4.69
N ALA A 183 30.51 16.59 3.93
CA ALA A 183 31.76 17.31 4.17
C ALA A 183 31.66 18.38 5.27
N GLU A 184 30.44 18.76 5.70
CA GLU A 184 30.22 19.73 6.78
C GLU A 184 29.51 19.07 7.96
N LYS A 185 30.19 18.97 9.12
CA LYS A 185 29.60 18.40 10.33
C LYS A 185 28.32 19.15 10.74
N PRO A 186 27.18 18.46 10.90
CA PRO A 186 25.97 19.04 11.50
C PRO A 186 26.19 19.39 12.97
N CYS A 187 25.35 20.29 13.50
CA CYS A 187 25.24 20.45 14.94
C CYS A 187 24.89 19.09 15.57
N ALA A 188 25.58 18.70 16.64
CA ALA A 188 25.39 17.41 17.30
C ALA A 188 23.93 17.15 17.70
N ALA A 189 23.20 18.19 18.12
CA ALA A 189 21.77 18.10 18.45
C ALA A 189 20.91 17.64 17.26
N LEU A 190 21.21 18.09 16.04
CA LEU A 190 20.48 17.67 14.83
C LEU A 190 20.76 16.22 14.47
N MET A 191 22.00 15.74 14.68
CA MET A 191 22.33 14.33 14.45
C MET A 191 21.60 13.41 15.44
N VAL A 192 21.56 13.79 16.73
CA VAL A 192 20.86 13.00 17.75
C VAL A 192 19.36 12.95 17.46
N ALA A 193 18.75 14.09 17.13
CA ALA A 193 17.35 14.15 16.75
C ALA A 193 17.04 13.29 15.51
N PHE A 194 17.92 13.32 14.49
CA PHE A 194 17.80 12.48 13.30
C PHE A 194 17.83 10.99 13.64
N VAL A 195 18.82 10.55 14.41
CA VAL A 195 18.94 9.12 14.79
C VAL A 195 17.71 8.67 15.55
N PHE A 196 17.24 9.45 16.52
CA PHE A 196 16.04 9.12 17.27
C PHE A 196 14.79 9.00 16.37
N ALA A 197 14.57 10.00 15.50
CA ALA A 197 13.44 9.98 14.57
C ALA A 197 13.50 8.77 13.62
N GLN A 198 14.67 8.40 13.12
CA GLN A 198 14.82 7.26 12.22
C GLN A 198 14.69 5.91 12.91
N VAL A 199 15.09 5.79 14.18
CA VAL A 199 14.85 4.58 14.98
C VAL A 199 13.35 4.38 15.16
N VAL A 200 12.62 5.44 15.52
CA VAL A 200 11.16 5.38 15.68
C VAL A 200 10.47 5.07 14.36
N ALA A 201 10.83 5.74 13.26
CA ALA A 201 10.25 5.48 11.95
C ALA A 201 10.54 4.05 11.45
N SER A 202 11.74 3.53 11.70
CA SER A 202 12.12 2.15 11.38
C SER A 202 11.36 1.14 12.22
N ALA A 203 11.13 1.40 13.51
CA ALA A 203 10.29 0.56 14.36
C ALA A 203 8.83 0.53 13.86
N ILE A 204 8.26 1.68 13.52
CA ILE A 204 6.90 1.80 12.99
C ILE A 204 6.79 1.09 11.63
N GLY A 205 7.76 1.27 10.73
CA GLY A 205 7.73 0.61 9.42
C GLY A 205 7.98 -0.90 9.49
N TRP A 206 8.79 -1.37 10.44
CA TRP A 206 9.05 -2.79 10.67
C TRP A 206 7.82 -3.50 11.24
N ILE A 207 7.29 -2.99 12.35
CA ILE A 207 6.27 -3.66 13.16
C ILE A 207 4.86 -3.28 12.66
N GLY A 208 4.68 -2.05 12.21
CA GLY A 208 3.36 -1.50 11.91
C GLY A 208 2.51 -1.31 13.16
N PHE A 209 1.21 -1.08 12.96
CA PHE A 209 0.23 -0.94 14.04
C PHE A 209 -0.68 -2.16 14.16
N GLY A 210 -0.20 -3.36 13.78
CA GLY A 210 -0.96 -4.61 13.89
C GLY A 210 -2.36 -4.54 13.25
N GLY A 211 -2.48 -3.83 12.12
CA GLY A 211 -3.75 -3.73 11.39
C GLY A 211 -4.88 -2.98 12.10
N TYR A 212 -4.56 -1.97 12.92
CA TYR A 212 -5.54 -1.16 13.67
C TYR A 212 -6.81 -0.85 12.83
N PRO A 213 -8.02 -1.26 13.30
CA PRO A 213 -9.24 -1.29 12.52
C PRO A 213 -9.88 0.09 12.40
N ASN A 214 -9.22 0.98 11.66
CA ASN A 214 -9.83 2.26 11.29
C ASN A 214 -9.93 2.36 9.78
N ASN A 215 -11.17 2.14 9.33
CA ASN A 215 -11.90 2.39 8.08
C ASN A 215 -11.17 2.66 6.76
N ARG A 216 -9.91 3.11 6.70
CA ARG A 216 -9.16 3.37 5.46
C ARG A 216 -7.64 3.24 5.57
N ILE A 217 -7.02 3.09 6.76
CA ILE A 217 -5.56 3.17 6.93
C ILE A 217 -5.02 2.05 7.83
N ALA A 218 -5.04 0.80 7.34
CA ALA A 218 -4.26 -0.26 7.96
C ALA A 218 -2.77 -0.04 7.62
N VAL A 219 -1.93 0.08 8.65
CA VAL A 219 -0.46 0.15 8.54
C VAL A 219 0.08 -1.19 9.00
N ILE A 220 0.42 -2.04 8.04
CA ILE A 220 0.98 -3.37 8.28
C ILE A 220 2.49 -3.26 8.12
N GLY A 221 3.26 -3.80 9.07
CA GLY A 221 4.71 -3.77 9.01
C GLY A 221 5.23 -4.34 7.69
N CYS A 222 6.15 -3.64 7.03
CA CYS A 222 6.75 -4.15 5.78
C CYS A 222 7.79 -5.25 6.04
N GLY A 223 8.16 -5.49 7.30
CA GLY A 223 9.16 -6.48 7.69
C GLY A 223 10.60 -6.00 7.49
N GLY A 224 11.54 -6.69 8.14
CA GLY A 224 12.94 -6.25 8.18
C GLY A 224 13.67 -6.24 6.84
N GLY A 225 13.35 -7.17 5.94
CA GLY A 225 13.96 -7.24 4.61
C GLY A 225 13.64 -6.01 3.76
N TYR A 226 12.35 -5.64 3.67
CA TYR A 226 11.92 -4.45 2.91
C TYR A 226 12.38 -3.15 3.58
N MET A 227 12.45 -3.10 4.92
CA MET A 227 13.03 -1.96 5.63
C MET A 227 14.49 -1.72 5.21
N LEU A 228 15.33 -2.76 5.17
CA LEU A 228 16.74 -2.62 4.78
C LEU A 228 16.88 -2.15 3.32
N ILE A 229 16.08 -2.72 2.41
CA ILE A 229 16.05 -2.31 1.01
C ILE A 229 15.67 -0.82 0.89
N THR A 230 14.70 -0.36 1.68
CA THR A 230 14.25 1.04 1.69
C THR A 230 15.35 1.99 2.18
N TRP A 231 16.13 1.58 3.18
CA TRP A 231 17.30 2.32 3.65
C TRP A 231 18.36 2.48 2.55
N LEU A 232 18.74 1.37 1.90
CA LEU A 232 19.71 1.38 0.80
C LEU A 232 19.23 2.26 -0.35
N TRP A 233 17.97 2.12 -0.74
CA TRP A 233 17.35 2.92 -1.80
C TRP A 233 17.34 4.42 -1.48
N SER A 234 17.04 4.78 -0.23
CA SER A 234 17.02 6.18 0.22
C SER A 234 18.41 6.82 0.20
N PHE A 235 19.46 6.07 0.57
CA PHE A 235 20.84 6.55 0.46
C PHE A 235 21.28 6.72 -1.00
N LEU A 236 20.92 5.78 -1.88
CA LEU A 236 21.27 5.86 -3.30
C LEU A 236 20.65 7.10 -3.97
N LEU A 237 19.40 7.43 -3.65
CA LEU A 237 18.74 8.63 -4.16
C LEU A 237 19.33 9.94 -3.61
N GLN A 238 20.12 9.89 -2.53
CA GLN A 238 20.72 11.09 -1.96
C GLN A 238 21.87 11.64 -2.81
N PHE A 239 22.59 10.79 -3.52
CA PHE A 239 23.71 11.17 -4.40
C PHE A 239 23.30 12.09 -5.57
N PRO A 240 22.27 11.79 -6.38
CA PRO A 240 21.87 12.66 -7.48
C PRO A 240 21.30 14.01 -7.01
N LEU A 241 20.72 14.08 -5.81
CA LEU A 241 20.24 15.35 -5.22
C LEU A 241 21.39 16.35 -4.99
N ASP A 242 22.58 15.87 -4.60
CA ASP A 242 23.79 16.70 -4.47
C ASP A 242 24.27 17.23 -5.84
N LEU A 243 24.16 16.42 -6.91
CA LEU A 243 24.50 16.85 -8.27
C LEU A 243 23.56 17.97 -8.76
N ILE A 244 22.25 17.83 -8.51
CA ILE A 244 21.25 18.86 -8.86
C ILE A 244 21.56 20.16 -8.12
N LYS A 245 21.89 20.08 -6.83
CA LYS A 245 22.32 21.23 -6.04
C LYS A 245 23.51 21.95 -6.69
N PHE A 246 24.55 21.23 -7.10
CA PHE A 246 25.71 21.85 -7.76
C PHE A 246 25.34 22.52 -9.08
N ALA A 247 24.46 21.89 -9.88
CA ALA A 247 23.98 22.48 -11.13
C ALA A 247 23.20 23.79 -10.89
N VAL A 248 22.30 23.81 -9.91
CA VAL A 248 21.51 25.00 -9.56
C VAL A 248 22.41 26.13 -9.05
N ASN A 249 23.36 25.85 -8.16
CA ASN A 249 24.30 26.85 -7.66
C ASN A 249 25.17 27.44 -8.77
N TYR A 250 25.63 26.59 -9.70
CA TYR A 250 26.41 27.04 -10.85
C TYR A 250 25.61 28.02 -11.72
N ILE A 251 24.34 27.71 -12.01
CA ILE A 251 23.44 28.57 -12.79
C ILE A 251 23.19 29.90 -12.06
N LEU A 252 22.83 29.85 -10.78
CA LEU A 252 22.53 31.05 -9.99
C LEU A 252 23.77 31.96 -9.84
N THR A 253 24.94 31.37 -9.57
CA THR A 253 26.18 32.13 -9.40
C THR A 253 26.60 32.82 -10.72
N LYS A 254 26.45 32.14 -11.86
CA LYS A 254 26.79 32.68 -13.19
C LYS A 254 25.98 33.95 -13.53
N GLU A 255 24.69 33.97 -13.21
CA GLU A 255 23.83 35.14 -13.43
C GLU A 255 24.08 36.27 -12.41
N THR A 256 24.53 35.93 -11.19
CA THR A 256 24.86 36.93 -10.17
C THR A 256 26.11 37.75 -10.55
N TYR A 257 27.11 37.13 -11.19
CA TYR A 257 28.30 37.83 -11.68
C TYR A 257 27.97 38.77 -12.86
N LYS A 258 27.03 38.41 -13.75
CA LYS A 258 26.56 39.31 -14.81
C LYS A 258 25.94 40.60 -14.26
N ARG A 259 25.13 40.52 -13.20
CA ARG A 259 24.50 41.71 -12.58
C ARG A 259 25.46 42.55 -11.73
N LYS A 260 26.47 41.94 -11.10
CA LYS A 260 27.53 42.70 -10.36
C LYS A 260 28.46 43.49 -11.28
N ALA A 261 28.67 43.05 -12.52
CA ALA A 261 29.46 43.80 -13.50
C ALA A 261 28.78 45.12 -13.93
N PHE A 262 27.44 45.16 -13.96
CA PHE A 262 26.67 46.36 -14.31
C PHE A 262 26.59 47.40 -13.18
N THR A 263 26.68 46.98 -11.92
CA THR A 263 26.60 47.89 -10.75
C THR A 263 27.96 48.44 -10.32
N LYS A 264 29.08 47.85 -10.75
CA LYS A 264 30.43 48.37 -10.42
C LYS A 264 30.92 49.51 -11.30
N ARG A 265 30.28 49.82 -12.44
CA ARG A 265 30.72 50.92 -13.33
C ARG A 265 30.17 52.31 -12.98
N ILE A 266 29.25 52.44 -12.02
CA ILE A 266 28.67 53.74 -11.64
C ILE A 266 29.55 54.52 -10.63
N ASN A 267 30.59 53.90 -10.04
CA ASN A 267 31.54 54.59 -9.15
C ASN A 267 32.89 54.93 -9.82
N ALA A 268 32.87 55.28 -11.10
CA ALA A 268 34.00 55.96 -11.74
C ALA A 268 33.88 57.47 -11.50
N GLY A 269 34.43 57.95 -10.38
CA GLY A 269 34.76 59.38 -10.23
C GLY A 269 34.19 60.11 -9.00
N HIS A 270 34.59 59.74 -7.78
CA HIS A 270 34.80 60.72 -6.71
C HIS A 270 35.60 60.08 -5.56
N PRO A 271 36.70 60.68 -5.07
CA PRO A 271 37.34 60.23 -3.84
C PRO A 271 36.52 60.86 -2.71
N TYR A 272 35.70 60.09 -2.00
CA TYR A 272 35.23 60.30 -0.61
C TYR A 272 33.91 59.55 -0.40
N SER A 273 33.79 58.94 0.78
CA SER A 273 32.67 58.18 1.36
C SER A 273 32.63 56.65 1.09
N ILE A 274 33.23 55.98 2.07
CA ILE A 274 33.13 54.56 2.41
C ILE A 274 31.79 54.33 3.11
N VAL A 275 30.98 53.34 2.71
CA VAL A 275 30.43 52.28 3.61
C VAL A 275 29.99 51.06 2.77
N ALA A 276 30.92 50.18 2.41
CA ALA A 276 30.56 48.84 1.93
C ALA A 276 30.46 47.89 3.13
N ASN A 277 29.30 47.81 3.78
CA ASN A 277 29.05 46.82 4.83
C ASN A 277 27.65 46.21 4.71
N GLN A 278 27.37 45.56 3.57
CA GLN A 278 26.24 44.64 3.47
C GLN A 278 26.56 43.26 4.09
N GLN A 279 27.81 43.00 4.47
CA GLN A 279 28.18 41.78 5.21
C GLN A 279 27.92 41.85 6.72
N ARG A 280 27.71 43.04 7.32
CA ARG A 280 27.39 43.16 8.77
C ARG A 280 25.90 43.01 9.10
N SER A 281 24.97 43.23 8.18
CA SER A 281 23.54 43.15 8.50
C SER A 281 23.00 41.71 8.58
N ILE A 282 23.60 40.77 7.82
CA ILE A 282 23.12 39.37 7.82
C ILE A 282 23.53 38.62 9.11
N ARG A 283 24.60 39.05 9.78
CA ARG A 283 25.02 38.44 11.06
C ARG A 283 24.27 39.03 12.27
N ALA A 284 23.64 40.20 12.13
CA ALA A 284 22.91 40.87 13.21
C ALA A 284 21.44 40.43 13.35
N SER A 285 20.82 39.83 12.32
CA SER A 285 19.44 39.34 12.42
C SER A 285 19.30 37.91 12.98
N ARG A 286 20.41 37.30 13.42
CA ARG A 286 20.44 35.93 13.97
C ARG A 286 20.68 35.86 15.48
N THR A 287 20.60 36.99 16.16
CA THR A 287 20.54 37.05 17.62
C THR A 287 19.55 38.14 18.03
N MET A 288 18.27 37.79 18.03
CA MET A 288 17.32 37.97 19.13
C MET A 288 16.26 36.87 19.00
#